data_AF-A0A1M5NY32-F1
#
_entry.id   AF-A0A1M5NY32-F1
#
_cell.length_a   1.000
_cell.length_b   1.000
_cell.length_c   1.000
_cell.angle_alpha   90.00
_cell.angle_beta   90.00
_cell.angle_gamma   90.00
#
_symmetry.space_group_name_H-M   'P 1'
#
loop_
_entity.id
_entity.type
_entity.pdbx_description
1 polymer ?
#
loop_
_entity_poly.entity_id
_entity_poly.type
_entity_poly.pdbx_seq_one_letter_code
_entity_poly.pdbx_strand_id
1 'polypeptide(L)'
;MNILLLKLQLLLKAELALAKAEARRRTRQGVMMALSLIFLGLGLVFVNIGLYQEFADAMLNARAAFTVAAINLAFAAVPALLVRLDRPNPEEQAIQAFRDLAWQELSQQGKQWQDQAKGVSQLLSLAQGKGGNALALAPLLALLTRLLKKRAG
;
A
#
# COMPACT_ATOMS: atom_id res chain seq x y z
N MET A 1 -2.36 -32.91 6.46
CA MET A 1 -2.74 -32.00 5.35
C MET A 1 -2.77 -30.58 5.91
N ASN A 2 -1.95 -29.68 5.36
CA ASN A 2 -1.27 -28.62 6.11
C ASN A 2 -2.16 -27.41 6.45
N ILE A 3 -2.42 -27.21 7.75
CA ILE A 3 -3.04 -26.01 8.34
C ILE A 3 -2.39 -24.71 7.84
N LEU A 4 -1.09 -24.74 7.53
CA LEU A 4 -0.35 -23.61 6.95
C LEU A 4 -0.87 -23.18 5.57
N LEU A 5 -1.21 -24.12 4.68
CA LEU A 5 -1.75 -23.80 3.36
C LEU A 5 -3.12 -23.13 3.46
N LEU A 6 -3.93 -23.57 4.44
CA LEU A 6 -5.27 -23.03 4.65
C LEU A 6 -5.22 -21.60 5.21
N LYS A 7 -4.30 -21.31 6.13
CA LYS A 7 -4.04 -19.95 6.64
C LYS A 7 -3.52 -19.01 5.55
N LEU A 8 -2.60 -19.48 4.70
CA LEU A 8 -2.08 -18.72 3.56
C LEU A 8 -3.17 -18.38 2.55
N GLN A 9 -4.03 -19.34 2.22
CA GLN A 9 -5.16 -19.11 1.32
C GLN A 9 -6.18 -18.12 1.88
N LEU A 10 -6.42 -18.14 3.19
CA LEU A 10 -7.32 -17.19 3.84
C LEU A 10 -6.75 -15.77 3.81
N LEU A 11 -5.46 -15.62 4.11
CA LEU A 11 -4.76 -14.33 4.08
C LEU A 11 -4.71 -13.75 2.67
N LEU A 12 -4.42 -14.59 1.67
CA LEU A 12 -4.42 -14.18 0.26
C LEU A 12 -5.80 -13.71 -0.19
N LYS A 13 -6.88 -14.41 0.21
CA LYS A 13 -8.26 -14.00 -0.09
C LYS A 13 -8.62 -12.67 0.55
N ALA A 14 -8.16 -12.41 1.77
CA ALA A 14 -8.37 -11.14 2.46
C ALA A 14 -7.63 -9.98 1.76
N GLU A 15 -6.37 -10.17 1.36
CA GLU A 15 -5.64 -9.16 0.58
C GLU A 15 -6.28 -8.89 -0.78
N LEU A 16 -6.71 -9.93 -1.49
CA LEU A 16 -7.38 -9.78 -2.79
C LEU A 16 -8.72 -9.02 -2.66
N ALA A 17 -9.46 -9.27 -1.57
CA ALA A 17 -10.69 -8.54 -1.26
C ALA A 17 -10.42 -7.06 -0.98
N LEU A 18 -9.38 -6.75 -0.19
CA LEU A 18 -8.96 -5.36 0.05
C LEU A 18 -8.49 -4.66 -1.22
N ALA A 19 -7.62 -5.31 -1.98
CA ALA A 19 -7.07 -4.75 -3.19
C ALA A 19 -8.19 -4.42 -4.20
N LYS A 20 -9.23 -5.26 -4.26
CA LYS A 20 -10.42 -5.02 -5.08
C LYS A 20 -11.27 -3.85 -4.56
N ALA A 21 -11.39 -3.69 -3.25
CA ALA A 21 -12.10 -2.56 -2.62
C ALA A 21 -11.35 -1.24 -2.85
N GLU A 22 -10.05 -1.20 -2.59
CA GLU A 22 -9.19 -0.04 -2.83
C GLU A 22 -9.17 0.33 -4.32
N ALA A 23 -9.08 -0.65 -5.22
CA ALA A 23 -9.13 -0.41 -6.66
C ALA A 23 -10.44 0.26 -7.08
N ARG A 24 -11.59 -0.21 -6.58
CA ARG A 24 -12.90 0.41 -6.86
C ARG A 24 -13.00 1.82 -6.30
N ARG A 25 -12.40 2.09 -5.14
CA ARG A 25 -12.37 3.43 -4.56
C ARG A 25 -11.49 4.37 -5.38
N ARG A 26 -10.29 3.93 -5.77
CA ARG A 26 -9.39 4.70 -6.64
C ARG A 26 -9.98 4.98 -8.00
N THR A 27 -10.71 4.04 -8.61
CA THR A 27 -11.38 4.32 -9.90
C THR A 27 -12.48 5.35 -9.74
N ARG A 28 -13.32 5.25 -8.70
CA ARG A 28 -14.36 6.24 -8.42
C ARG A 28 -13.79 7.63 -8.14
N GLN A 29 -12.73 7.71 -7.32
CA GLN A 29 -12.00 8.95 -7.05
C GLN A 29 -11.35 9.52 -8.32
N GLY A 30 -10.77 8.65 -9.16
CA GLY A 30 -10.19 9.03 -10.44
C GLY A 30 -11.22 9.63 -11.40
N VAL A 31 -12.42 9.04 -11.50
CA VAL A 31 -13.52 9.59 -12.32
C VAL A 31 -13.98 10.95 -11.79
N MET A 32 -14.13 11.10 -10.46
CA MET A 32 -14.51 12.38 -9.85
C MET A 32 -13.44 13.45 -10.05
N MET A 33 -12.15 13.11 -9.92
CA MET A 33 -11.05 14.01 -10.23
C MET A 33 -11.02 14.40 -11.70
N ALA A 34 -11.20 13.44 -12.62
CA ALA A 34 -11.26 13.73 -14.05
C ALA A 34 -12.39 14.71 -14.39
N LEU A 35 -13.58 14.51 -13.80
CA LEU A 35 -14.71 15.43 -13.97
C LEU A 35 -14.36 16.83 -13.44
N SER A 36 -13.75 16.91 -12.25
CA SER A 36 -13.28 18.19 -11.68
C SER A 36 -12.30 18.92 -12.60
N LEU A 37 -11.33 18.19 -13.18
CA LEU A 37 -10.35 18.76 -14.12
C LEU A 37 -10.99 19.29 -15.40
N ILE A 38 -12.01 18.61 -15.93
CA ILE A 38 -12.74 19.07 -17.13
C ILE A 38 -13.42 20.40 -16.85
N PHE A 39 -14.17 20.51 -15.75
CA PHE A 39 -14.85 21.75 -15.37
C PHE A 39 -13.86 22.87 -15.06
N LEU A 40 -12.74 22.56 -14.41
CA LEU A 40 -11.66 23.52 -14.15
C LEU A 40 -11.08 24.07 -15.46
N GLY A 41 -10.82 23.18 -16.42
CA GLY A 41 -10.32 23.55 -17.75
C GLY A 41 -11.29 24.44 -18.51
N LEU A 42 -12.58 24.07 -18.55
CA LEU A 42 -13.63 24.91 -19.14
C LEU A 42 -13.70 26.28 -18.46
N GLY A 43 -13.64 26.32 -17.12
CA GLY A 43 -13.59 27.56 -16.37
C GLY A 43 -12.45 28.46 -16.81
N LEU A 44 -11.23 27.92 -16.91
CA LEU A 44 -10.04 28.64 -17.38
C LEU A 44 -10.18 29.19 -18.80
N VAL A 45 -10.79 28.42 -19.71
CA VAL A 45 -11.07 28.90 -21.08
C VAL A 45 -12.00 30.10 -21.04
N PHE A 46 -13.08 30.06 -20.25
CA PHE A 46 -14.01 31.18 -20.13
C PHE A 46 -13.41 32.38 -19.39
N VAL A 47 -12.50 32.18 -18.43
CA VAL A 47 -11.72 33.28 -17.84
C VAL A 47 -10.89 33.97 -18.93
N ASN A 48 -10.20 33.19 -19.77
CA ASN A 48 -9.40 33.74 -20.87
C ASN A 48 -10.26 34.52 -21.88
N ILE A 49 -11.41 33.97 -22.28
CA ILE A 49 -12.38 34.66 -23.14
C ILE A 49 -12.90 35.94 -22.47
N GLY A 50 -13.21 35.89 -21.17
CA GLY A 50 -13.67 37.05 -20.41
C GLY A 50 -12.64 38.18 -20.41
N LEU A 51 -11.37 37.85 -20.13
CA LEU A 51 -10.26 38.79 -20.18
C LEU A 51 -10.07 39.38 -21.58
N TYR A 52 -10.13 38.56 -22.62
CA TYR A 52 -10.05 39.04 -24.01
C TYR A 52 -11.18 40.03 -24.32
N GLN A 53 -12.41 39.73 -23.92
CA GLN A 53 -13.55 40.60 -24.18
C GLN A 53 -13.56 41.88 -23.33
N GLU A 54 -12.93 41.85 -22.16
CA GLU A 54 -12.68 43.03 -21.35
C GLU A 54 -11.68 43.98 -22.05
N PHE A 55 -10.62 43.45 -22.66
CA PHE A 55 -9.69 44.24 -23.48
C PHE A 55 -10.29 44.74 -24.80
N ALA A 56 -11.33 44.07 -25.31
CA ALA A 56 -12.02 44.45 -26.55
C ALA A 56 -13.20 45.43 -26.32
N ASP A 57 -13.32 46.03 -25.13
CA ASP A 57 -14.43 46.90 -24.70
C ASP A 57 -15.83 46.26 -24.82
N ALA A 58 -15.90 44.93 -24.95
CA ALA A 58 -17.14 44.15 -25.03
C ALA A 58 -17.66 43.77 -23.63
N MET A 59 -17.94 44.79 -22.80
CA MET A 59 -18.20 44.66 -21.37
C MET A 59 -19.33 43.67 -21.01
N LEU A 60 -20.42 43.65 -21.79
CA LEU A 60 -21.56 42.76 -21.53
C LEU A 60 -21.18 41.29 -21.70
N ASN A 61 -20.37 41.00 -22.73
CA ASN A 61 -19.92 39.66 -23.04
C ASN A 61 -18.81 39.19 -22.09
N ALA A 62 -17.95 40.11 -21.64
CA ALA A 62 -16.94 39.83 -20.61
C ALA A 62 -17.60 39.35 -19.30
N ARG A 63 -18.64 40.06 -18.83
CA ARG A 63 -19.41 39.66 -17.65
C ARG A 63 -20.07 38.30 -17.81
N ALA A 64 -20.64 38.01 -18.98
CA ALA A 64 -21.22 36.71 -19.27
C ALA A 64 -20.16 35.59 -19.21
N ALA A 65 -19.00 35.79 -19.82
CA ALA A 65 -17.90 34.83 -19.80
C ALA A 65 -17.37 34.58 -18.38
N PHE A 66 -17.18 35.61 -17.56
CA PHE A 66 -16.77 35.44 -16.16
C PHE A 66 -17.82 34.74 -15.32
N THR A 67 -19.11 34.98 -15.57
CA THR A 67 -20.20 34.27 -14.87
C THR A 67 -20.17 32.77 -15.20
N VAL A 68 -20.00 32.43 -16.47
CA VAL A 68 -19.86 31.03 -16.91
C VAL A 68 -18.59 30.40 -16.33
N ALA A 69 -17.49 31.14 -16.27
CA ALA A 69 -16.26 30.68 -15.63
C ALA A 69 -16.48 30.37 -14.13
N ALA A 70 -17.13 31.27 -13.39
CA ALA A 70 -17.43 31.09 -11.98
C ALA A 70 -18.30 29.85 -11.73
N ILE A 71 -19.32 29.63 -12.57
CA ILE A 71 -20.18 28.44 -12.49
C ILE A 71 -19.36 27.16 -12.73
N ASN A 72 -18.51 27.14 -13.76
CA ASN A 72 -17.64 26.00 -14.03
C ASN A 72 -16.67 25.71 -12.88
N LEU A 73 -16.08 26.75 -12.27
CA LEU A 73 -15.23 26.60 -11.10
C LEU A 73 -15.99 26.05 -9.88
N ALA A 74 -17.23 26.49 -9.67
CA ALA A 74 -18.09 25.93 -8.63
C ALA A 74 -18.37 24.44 -8.88
N PHE A 75 -18.69 24.05 -10.11
CA PHE A 75 -18.88 22.64 -10.49
C PHE A 75 -17.59 21.81 -10.39
N ALA A 76 -16.43 22.41 -10.63
CA ALA A 76 -15.14 21.74 -10.42
C ALA A 76 -14.85 21.50 -8.93
N ALA A 77 -15.24 22.44 -8.06
CA ALA A 77 -14.97 22.38 -6.63
C ALA A 77 -15.75 21.27 -5.92
N VAL A 78 -17.02 21.03 -6.29
CA VAL A 78 -17.89 20.03 -5.65
C VAL A 78 -17.27 18.62 -5.65
N PRO A 79 -16.93 17.98 -6.79
CA PRO A 79 -16.33 16.65 -6.81
C PRO A 79 -14.94 16.62 -6.15
N ALA A 80 -14.15 17.69 -6.27
CA ALA A 80 -12.85 17.78 -5.59
C ALA A 80 -13.00 17.77 -4.06
N LEU A 81 -14.01 18.46 -3.52
CA LEU A 81 -14.32 18.46 -2.10
C LEU A 81 -14.87 17.09 -1.66
N LEU A 82 -15.74 16.47 -2.45
CA LEU A 82 -16.28 15.13 -2.15
C LEU A 82 -15.18 14.07 -2.07
N VAL A 83 -14.19 14.11 -2.96
CA VAL A 83 -13.02 13.21 -2.89
C VAL A 83 -12.19 13.44 -1.63
N ARG A 84 -12.05 14.69 -1.17
CA ARG A 84 -11.33 15.01 0.08
C ARG A 84 -12.07 14.57 1.33
N LEU A 85 -13.40 14.57 1.28
CA LEU A 85 -14.28 14.13 2.37
C LEU A 85 -14.44 12.61 2.44
N ASP A 86 -14.11 11.90 1.36
CA ASP A 86 -14.22 10.44 1.27
C ASP A 86 -13.21 9.77 2.23
N ARG A 87 -13.69 9.29 3.38
CA ARG A 87 -12.89 8.60 4.40
C ARG A 87 -12.78 7.11 4.11
N PRO A 88 -11.66 6.45 4.49
CA PRO A 88 -11.55 4.99 4.39
C PRO A 88 -12.62 4.32 5.26
N ASN A 89 -13.31 3.35 4.65
CA ASN A 89 -14.36 2.58 5.30
C ASN A 89 -13.76 1.84 6.53
N PRO A 90 -14.51 1.59 7.62
CA PRO A 90 -13.98 0.86 8.78
C PRO A 90 -13.45 -0.54 8.41
N GLU A 91 -13.97 -1.16 7.34
CA GLU A 91 -13.42 -2.40 6.78
C GLU A 91 -12.01 -2.22 6.18
N GLU A 92 -11.73 -1.11 5.48
CA GLU A 92 -10.38 -0.82 4.97
C GLU A 92 -9.39 -0.57 6.13
N GLN A 93 -9.85 0.09 7.20
CA GLN A 93 -9.02 0.33 8.39
C GLN A 93 -8.67 -0.98 9.13
N ALA A 94 -9.64 -1.89 9.27
CA ALA A 94 -9.41 -3.19 9.88
C ALA A 94 -8.37 -4.00 9.09
N ILE A 95 -8.43 -3.93 7.76
CA ILE A 95 -7.49 -4.68 6.93
C ILE A 95 -6.11 -4.03 6.90
N GLN A 96 -6.00 -2.70 6.95
CA GLN A 96 -4.73 -2.02 7.19
C GLN A 96 -4.11 -2.46 8.52
N ALA A 97 -4.91 -2.55 9.59
CA ALA A 97 -4.45 -3.06 10.88
C ALA A 97 -3.97 -4.52 10.79
N PHE A 98 -4.67 -5.39 10.04
CA PHE A 98 -4.20 -6.76 9.79
C PHE A 98 -2.89 -6.82 9.02
N ARG A 99 -2.71 -5.97 8.00
CA ARG A 99 -1.47 -5.87 7.23
C ARG A 99 -0.31 -5.42 8.13
N ASP A 100 -0.54 -4.42 8.97
CA ASP A 100 0.49 -3.88 9.86
C ASP A 100 0.86 -4.89 10.97
N LEU A 101 -0.12 -5.65 11.48
CA LEU A 101 0.11 -6.78 12.37
C LEU A 101 0.89 -7.91 11.69
N ALA A 102 0.53 -8.26 10.45
CA ALA A 102 1.24 -9.28 9.67
C ALA A 102 2.69 -8.87 9.38
N TRP A 103 2.94 -7.58 9.08
CA TRP A 103 4.30 -7.04 8.93
C TRP A 103 5.10 -7.10 10.22
N GLN A 104 4.47 -6.81 11.36
CA GLN A 104 5.12 -6.95 12.66
C GLN A 104 5.51 -8.40 12.92
N GLU A 105 4.61 -9.37 12.72
CA GLU A 105 4.90 -10.79 12.91
C GLU A 105 6.00 -11.29 11.96
N LEU A 106 5.96 -10.92 10.68
CA LEU A 106 6.99 -11.24 9.70
C LEU A 106 8.35 -10.65 10.09
N SER A 107 8.38 -9.41 10.57
CA SER A 107 9.62 -8.75 11.00
C SER A 107 10.21 -9.40 12.25
N GLN A 108 9.37 -9.84 13.20
CA GLN A 108 9.81 -10.54 14.40
C GLN A 108 10.35 -11.94 14.07
N GLN A 109 9.68 -12.67 13.18
CA GLN A 109 10.18 -13.96 12.69
C GLN A 109 11.50 -13.76 11.92
N GLY A 110 11.59 -12.78 11.03
CA GLY A 110 12.80 -12.48 10.27
C GLY A 110 14.03 -12.19 11.16
N LYS A 111 13.83 -11.49 12.28
CA LYS A 111 14.87 -11.28 13.30
C LYS A 111 15.30 -12.61 13.96
N GLN A 112 14.35 -13.48 14.31
CA GLN A 112 14.67 -14.81 14.85
C GLN A 112 15.46 -15.67 13.86
N TRP A 113 15.15 -15.60 12.55
CA TRP A 113 15.92 -16.30 11.50
C TRP A 113 17.33 -15.72 11.36
N GLN A 114 17.48 -14.40 11.42
CA GLN A 114 18.80 -13.76 11.42
C GLN A 114 19.63 -14.13 12.65
N ASP A 115 19.02 -14.18 13.82
CA ASP A 115 19.70 -14.54 15.06
C ASP A 115 20.09 -16.03 15.07
N GLN A 116 19.25 -16.92 14.53
CA GLN A 116 19.61 -18.32 14.31
C GLN A 116 20.73 -18.47 13.27
N ALA A 117 20.70 -17.72 12.16
CA ALA A 117 21.74 -17.75 11.14
C ALA A 117 23.09 -17.23 11.68
N LYS A 118 23.08 -16.18 12.52
CA LYS A 118 24.27 -15.68 13.23
C LYS A 118 24.78 -16.70 14.26
N GLY A 119 23.90 -17.37 15.00
CA GLY A 119 24.29 -18.43 15.92
C GLY A 119 24.93 -19.62 15.20
N VAL A 120 24.38 -20.01 14.05
CA VAL A 120 24.95 -21.09 13.21
C VAL A 120 26.28 -20.66 12.59
N SER A 121 26.41 -19.43 12.10
CA SER A 121 27.68 -18.94 11.53
C SER A 121 28.76 -18.76 12.59
N GLN A 122 28.40 -18.33 13.80
CA GLN A 122 29.31 -18.29 14.96
C GLN A 122 29.77 -19.70 15.34
N LEU A 123 28.87 -20.68 15.42
CA LEU A 123 29.21 -22.09 15.64
C LEU A 123 30.12 -22.65 14.54
N LEU A 124 29.85 -22.31 13.28
CA LEU A 124 30.66 -22.74 12.14
C LEU A 124 32.06 -22.09 12.17
N SER A 125 32.14 -20.82 12.54
CA SER A 125 33.41 -20.10 12.68
C SER A 125 34.23 -20.57 13.89
N LEU A 126 33.58 -20.97 14.98
CA LEU A 126 34.21 -21.62 16.13
C LEU A 126 34.71 -23.03 15.78
N ALA A 127 34.03 -23.73 14.87
CA ALA A 127 34.48 -25.02 14.34
C ALA A 127 35.63 -24.89 13.31
N GLN A 128 35.71 -23.78 12.57
CA GLN A 128 36.77 -23.51 11.58
C GLN A 128 37.99 -22.77 12.16
N GLY A 129 37.86 -22.13 13.33
CA GLY A 129 38.94 -21.43 14.00
C GLY A 129 39.94 -22.37 14.69
N LYS A 130 41.09 -22.61 14.03
CA LYS A 130 42.38 -23.07 14.61
C LYS A 130 42.30 -24.00 15.82
N GLY A 131 42.02 -25.28 15.57
CA GLY A 131 42.23 -26.36 16.54
C GLY A 131 41.09 -27.36 16.52
N GLY A 132 41.15 -28.32 15.60
CA GLY A 132 40.17 -29.40 15.47
C GLY A 132 40.11 -30.27 16.72
N ASN A 133 39.32 -29.85 17.72
CA ASN A 133 38.91 -30.68 18.83
C ASN A 133 37.54 -31.27 18.51
N ALA A 134 37.45 -32.61 18.49
CA ALA A 134 36.23 -33.39 18.24
C ALA A 134 35.03 -33.00 19.14
N LEU A 135 35.27 -32.27 20.24
CA LEU A 135 34.25 -31.69 21.12
C LEU A 135 33.41 -30.57 20.47
N ALA A 136 33.91 -29.87 19.45
CA ALA A 136 33.13 -28.82 18.75
C ALA A 136 32.05 -29.39 17.81
N LEU A 137 32.14 -30.68 17.46
CA LEU A 137 31.17 -31.38 16.61
C LEU A 137 30.03 -32.04 17.40
N ALA A 138 30.13 -32.12 18.72
CA ALA A 138 29.10 -32.69 19.59
C ALA A 138 27.69 -32.03 19.42
N PRO A 139 27.55 -30.69 19.38
CA PRO A 139 26.25 -30.05 19.16
C PRO A 139 25.70 -30.26 17.74
N LEU A 140 26.57 -30.35 16.72
CA LEU A 140 26.18 -30.65 15.33
C LEU A 140 25.70 -32.10 15.17
N LEU A 141 26.37 -33.05 15.83
CA LEU A 141 25.93 -34.45 15.89
C LEU A 141 24.62 -34.61 16.66
N ALA A 142 24.42 -33.87 17.75
CA ALA A 142 23.16 -33.86 18.50
C ALA A 142 21.98 -33.28 17.67
N LEU A 143 22.25 -32.28 16.82
CA LEU A 143 21.25 -31.72 15.90
C LEU A 143 20.95 -32.66 14.73
N LEU A 144 21.96 -33.29 14.14
CA LEU A 144 21.79 -34.28 13.08
C LEU A 144 21.02 -35.51 13.56
N THR A 145 21.32 -36.01 14.77
CA THR A 145 20.57 -37.13 15.37
C THR A 145 19.13 -36.75 15.70
N ARG A 146 18.86 -35.52 16.16
CA ARG A 146 17.48 -35.02 16.35
C ARG A 146 16.71 -34.87 15.03
N LEU A 147 17.36 -34.42 13.96
CA LEU A 147 16.72 -34.28 12.65
C LEU A 147 16.49 -35.63 11.97
N LEU A 148 17.42 -36.58 12.12
CA LEU A 148 17.23 -37.96 11.65
C LEU A 148 16.09 -38.66 12.41
N LYS A 149 16.01 -38.49 13.73
CA LYS A 149 14.94 -39.08 14.55
C LYS A 149 13.56 -38.49 14.24
N LYS A 150 13.48 -37.21 13.85
CA LYS A 150 12.22 -36.54 13.48
C LYS A 150 11.74 -36.89 12.06
N ARG A 151 12.60 -37.42 11.20
CA ARG A 151 12.24 -37.86 9.83
C ARG A 151 11.87 -39.35 9.75
N ALA A 152 12.23 -40.13 10.77
CA ALA A 152 12.01 -41.58 10.84
C ALA A 152 10.74 -42.00 11.63
N GLY A 153 9.91 -41.05 12.06
CA GLY A 153 8.59 -41.28 12.67
C GLY A 153 7.56 -40.32 12.10
#